data_AF-A0A2D0KVQ3-F1
#
_entry.id   AF-A0A2D0KVQ3-F1
#
_cell.length_a   1.000
_cell.length_b   1.000
_cell.length_c   1.000
_cell.angle_alpha   90.00
_cell.angle_beta   90.00
_cell.angle_gamma   90.00
#
_symmetry.space_group_name_H-M   'P 1'
#
loop_
_entity.id
_entity.type
_entity.pdbx_description
1 polymer ?
#
loop_
_entity_poly.entity_id
_entity_poly.type
_entity_poly.pdbx_seq_one_letter_code
_entity_poly.pdbx_strand_id
1 'polypeptide(L)'
;MHIETSDVAKIQITDVPRHDPIHVYLEDYGNKMGRITISEYGNSWSAFWPAMGCSLSDFVLKADNGYLIGYLAPALNTGSPKYKRMDSRLNAVKEALRRLHV
;
A
#
# COMPACT_ATOMS: atom_id res chain seq x y z
N MET A 1 -17.98 24.58 -7.41
CA MET A 1 -17.51 23.39 -6.66
C MET A 1 -17.88 22.18 -7.50
N HIS A 2 -16.90 21.37 -7.89
CA HIS A 2 -17.13 20.09 -8.55
C HIS A 2 -16.96 18.99 -7.50
N ILE A 3 -17.88 18.03 -7.45
CA ILE A 3 -17.89 16.96 -6.45
C ILE A 3 -17.92 15.63 -7.21
N GLU A 4 -16.95 14.77 -6.92
CA GLU A 4 -16.86 13.42 -7.47
C GLU A 4 -16.76 12.42 -6.30
N THR A 5 -17.24 11.22 -6.53
CA THR A 5 -17.16 10.09 -5.59
C THR A 5 -16.54 8.90 -6.30
N SER A 6 -15.67 8.16 -5.62
CA SER A 6 -15.05 6.94 -6.15
C SER A 6 -15.14 5.81 -5.13
N ASP A 7 -15.13 4.58 -5.64
CA ASP A 7 -15.08 3.38 -4.79
C ASP A 7 -13.65 3.16 -4.26
N VAL A 8 -13.56 2.62 -3.05
CA VAL A 8 -12.29 2.28 -2.39
C VAL A 8 -12.36 0.86 -1.88
N ALA A 9 -11.44 0.01 -2.32
CA ALA A 9 -11.30 -1.32 -1.74
C ALA A 9 -10.53 -1.23 -0.43
N LYS A 10 -11.22 -1.51 0.69
CA LYS A 10 -10.60 -1.58 2.02
C LYS A 10 -10.28 -3.03 2.36
N ILE A 11 -9.01 -3.29 2.67
CA ILE A 11 -8.52 -4.57 3.17
C ILE A 11 -8.08 -4.37 4.62
N GLN A 12 -8.55 -5.23 5.52
CA GLN A 12 -8.06 -5.31 6.90
C GLN A 12 -7.28 -6.61 7.06
N ILE A 13 -6.03 -6.48 7.49
CA ILE A 13 -5.11 -7.60 7.70
C ILE A 13 -4.83 -7.68 9.20
N THR A 14 -5.23 -8.78 9.83
CA THR A 14 -4.99 -9.09 11.25
C THR A 14 -4.03 -10.26 11.40
N ASP A 15 -3.62 -10.55 12.63
CA ASP A 15 -2.84 -11.74 12.99
C ASP A 15 -1.48 -11.83 12.30
N VAL A 16 -0.92 -10.69 11.90
CA VAL A 16 0.45 -10.57 11.39
C VAL A 16 1.39 -10.40 12.60
N PRO A 17 2.38 -11.28 12.80
CA PRO A 17 3.27 -11.20 13.96
C PRO A 17 3.96 -9.82 14.07
N ARG A 18 3.90 -9.21 15.28
CA ARG A 18 4.50 -7.91 15.61
C ARG A 18 3.92 -6.71 14.83
N HIS A 19 2.72 -6.86 14.31
CA HIS A 19 1.95 -5.81 13.66
C HIS A 19 0.62 -5.63 14.38
N ASP A 20 0.20 -4.38 14.51
CA ASP A 20 -1.19 -4.06 14.84
C ASP A 20 -2.04 -4.32 13.58
N PRO A 21 -3.38 -4.34 13.65
CA PRO A 21 -4.22 -4.47 12.46
C PRO A 21 -3.80 -3.46 11.38
N ILE A 22 -3.46 -3.98 10.19
CA ILE A 22 -3.05 -3.18 9.05
C ILE A 22 -4.28 -2.92 8.20
N HIS A 23 -4.62 -1.65 7.99
CA HIS A 23 -5.68 -1.27 7.05
C HIS A 23 -5.04 -0.76 5.76
N VAL A 24 -5.47 -1.33 4.64
CA VAL A 24 -5.05 -0.93 3.30
C VAL A 24 -6.26 -0.42 2.55
N TYR A 25 -6.12 0.74 1.92
CA TYR A 25 -7.10 1.33 1.04
C TYR A 25 -6.50 1.40 -0.35
N LEU A 26 -7.15 0.75 -1.31
CA LEU A 26 -6.78 0.77 -2.72
C LEU A 26 -7.78 1.60 -3.49
N GLU A 27 -7.29 2.67 -4.09
CA GLU A 27 -8.03 3.55 -4.97
C GLU A 27 -7.46 3.38 -6.38
N ASP A 28 -8.04 2.49 -7.17
CA ASP A 28 -7.70 2.37 -8.60
C ASP A 28 -8.58 3.34 -9.39
N TYR A 29 -7.97 4.41 -9.91
CA TYR A 29 -8.69 5.46 -10.62
C TYR A 29 -8.95 5.12 -12.10
N GLY A 30 -8.57 3.92 -12.55
CA GLY A 30 -8.52 3.61 -13.96
C GLY A 30 -7.42 4.39 -14.68
N ASN A 31 -7.34 4.25 -16.01
CA ASN A 31 -6.29 4.86 -16.84
C ASN A 31 -4.85 4.60 -16.35
N LYS A 32 -4.63 3.50 -15.61
CA LYS A 32 -3.35 3.13 -15.01
C LYS A 32 -2.88 4.14 -13.95
N MET A 33 -3.82 4.75 -13.23
CA MET A 33 -3.57 5.67 -12.12
C MET A 33 -4.12 5.08 -10.84
N GLY A 34 -3.42 5.25 -9.72
CA GLY A 34 -3.92 4.72 -8.46
C GLY A 34 -3.21 5.26 -7.24
N ARG A 35 -3.89 5.16 -6.11
CA ARG A 35 -3.37 5.52 -4.79
C ARG A 35 -3.55 4.36 -3.83
N ILE A 36 -2.50 4.10 -3.07
CA ILE A 36 -2.57 3.20 -1.91
C ILE A 36 -2.42 4.04 -0.64
N THR A 37 -3.21 3.70 0.37
CA THR A 37 -3.02 4.18 1.74
C THR A 37 -2.91 2.99 2.68
N ILE A 38 -1.84 2.93 3.46
CA ILE A 38 -1.60 1.91 4.47
C ILE A 38 -1.63 2.60 5.83
N SER A 39 -2.38 2.06 6.79
CA SER A 39 -2.41 2.56 8.16
C SER A 39 -2.26 1.44 9.17
N GLU A 40 -1.53 1.74 10.24
CA GLU A 40 -1.28 0.83 11.37
C GLU A 40 -0.99 1.68 12.62
N TYR A 41 -1.67 1.40 13.74
CA TYR A 41 -1.49 2.04 15.05
C TYR A 41 -1.22 3.56 14.99
N GLY A 42 -2.23 4.33 14.59
CA GLY A 42 -2.16 5.80 14.54
C GLY A 42 -1.23 6.39 13.48
N ASN A 43 -0.53 5.55 12.71
CA ASN A 43 0.30 5.98 11.58
C ASN A 43 -0.42 5.67 10.26
N SER A 44 -0.18 6.51 9.25
CA SER A 44 -0.70 6.33 7.89
C SER A 44 0.34 6.75 6.87
N TRP A 45 0.41 6.02 5.76
CA TRP A 45 1.33 6.25 4.65
C TRP A 45 0.56 6.12 3.35
N SER A 46 0.64 7.14 2.50
CA SER A 46 -0.07 7.19 1.23
C SER A 46 0.90 7.45 0.09
N ALA A 47 0.68 6.76 -1.02
CA ALA A 47 1.44 6.96 -2.25
C ALA A 47 0.50 6.94 -3.45
N PHE A 48 0.78 7.80 -4.42
CA PHE A 48 0.01 7.93 -5.65
C PHE A 48 0.92 7.78 -6.86
N TRP A 49 0.47 7.02 -7.84
CA TRP A 49 1.16 6.82 -9.11
C TRP A 49 0.28 7.27 -10.28
N PRO A 50 0.71 8.26 -11.07
CA PRO A 50 -0.05 8.74 -12.23
C PRO A 50 0.11 7.86 -13.48
N ALA A 51 1.00 6.86 -13.46
CA ALA A 51 1.26 5.98 -14.60
C ALA A 51 1.86 4.63 -14.15
N MET A 52 1.00 3.71 -13.73
CA MET A 52 1.35 2.36 -13.23
C MET A 52 1.55 1.32 -14.33
N GLY A 53 1.09 1.59 -15.56
CA GLY A 53 1.12 0.63 -16.67
C GLY A 53 0.06 -0.49 -16.60
N CYS A 54 -0.44 -0.82 -15.41
CA CYS A 54 -1.41 -1.87 -15.11
C CYS A 54 -2.38 -1.44 -13.99
N SER A 55 -3.20 -2.35 -13.45
CA SER A 55 -4.04 -2.07 -12.27
C SER A 55 -3.19 -1.80 -11.03
N LEU A 56 -3.77 -1.12 -10.04
CA LEU A 56 -3.05 -0.79 -8.80
C LEU A 56 -2.57 -2.05 -8.04
N SER A 57 -3.40 -3.08 -7.96
CA SER A 57 -3.08 -4.36 -7.29
C SER A 57 -1.88 -5.05 -7.95
N ASP A 58 -1.93 -5.21 -9.28
CA ASP A 58 -0.86 -5.78 -10.08
C ASP A 58 0.45 -5.00 -9.93
N PHE A 59 0.35 -3.67 -9.96
CA PHE A 59 1.50 -2.79 -9.80
C PHE A 59 2.16 -3.00 -8.44
N VAL A 60 1.39 -2.98 -7.36
CA VAL A 60 1.89 -3.20 -5.99
C VAL A 60 2.52 -4.58 -5.85
N LEU A 61 1.93 -5.62 -6.46
CA LEU A 61 2.47 -6.99 -6.44
C LEU A 61 3.82 -7.12 -7.16
N LYS A 62 3.98 -6.43 -8.30
CA LYS A 62 5.19 -6.49 -9.15
C LYS A 62 6.31 -5.56 -8.67
N ALA A 63 5.98 -4.42 -8.08
CA ALA A 63 6.95 -3.43 -7.62
C ALA A 63 7.81 -3.97 -6.47
N ASP A 64 9.09 -3.59 -6.42
CA ASP A 64 9.97 -3.90 -5.29
C ASP A 64 9.52 -3.16 -4.00
N ASN A 65 9.69 -3.78 -2.84
CA ASN A 65 9.31 -3.13 -1.58
C ASN A 65 10.13 -1.86 -1.33
N GLY A 66 11.42 -1.86 -1.67
CA GLY A 66 12.25 -0.67 -1.54
C GLY A 66 11.76 0.50 -2.39
N TYR A 67 11.31 0.22 -3.61
CA TYR A 67 10.65 1.22 -4.45
C TYR A 67 9.37 1.76 -3.79
N LEU A 68 8.48 0.88 -3.32
CA LEU A 68 7.24 1.29 -2.66
C LEU A 68 7.50 2.10 -1.38
N ILE A 69 8.49 1.70 -0.56
CA ILE A 69 8.90 2.44 0.63
C ILE A 69 9.42 3.83 0.26
N GLY A 70 10.15 3.96 -0.85
CA GLY A 70 10.61 5.26 -1.34
C GLY A 70 9.48 6.26 -1.61
N TYR A 71 8.29 5.78 -1.98
CA TYR A 71 7.10 6.62 -2.15
C TYR A 71 6.32 6.80 -0.84
N LEU A 72 6.13 5.73 -0.07
CA LEU A 72 5.31 5.74 1.14
C LEU A 72 5.97 6.43 2.33
N ALA A 73 7.29 6.31 2.45
CA ALA A 73 8.05 6.78 3.60
C ALA A 73 9.50 7.13 3.19
N PRO A 74 9.70 8.15 2.34
CA PRO A 74 11.00 8.50 1.76
C PRO A 74 12.10 8.82 2.79
N ALA A 75 11.72 9.24 4.00
CA ALA A 75 12.67 9.54 5.07
C ALA A 75 13.23 8.29 5.78
N LEU A 76 12.81 7.07 5.41
CA LEU A 76 13.29 5.84 6.02
C LEU A 76 14.57 5.34 5.37
N ASN A 77 15.60 5.15 6.21
CA ASN A 77 16.85 4.53 5.79
C ASN A 77 16.74 2.99 5.79
N THR A 78 17.25 2.33 4.75
CA THR A 78 17.16 0.87 4.53
C THR A 78 17.62 0.01 5.72
N GLY A 79 18.62 0.46 6.46
CA GLY A 79 19.12 -0.24 7.66
C GLY A 79 18.28 -0.05 8.93
N SER A 80 17.36 0.92 8.94
CA SER A 80 16.64 1.31 10.16
C SER A 80 15.58 0.29 10.58
N PRO A 81 15.31 0.10 11.89
CA PRO A 81 14.20 -0.74 12.36
C PRO A 81 12.84 -0.32 11.78
N LYS A 82 12.63 0.98 11.56
CA LYS A 82 11.40 1.52 10.96
C LYS A 82 11.23 1.09 9.50
N TYR A 83 12.32 1.08 8.72
CA TYR A 83 12.31 0.57 7.35
C TYR A 83 11.97 -0.92 7.32
N LYS A 84 12.63 -1.74 8.14
CA LYS A 84 12.34 -3.18 8.25
C LYS A 84 10.89 -3.45 8.65
N ARG A 85 10.33 -2.63 9.54
CA ARG A 85 8.91 -2.73 9.92
C ARG A 85 7.99 -2.35 8.76
N MET A 86 8.33 -1.33 7.95
CA MET A 86 7.56 -0.99 6.75
C MET A 86 7.65 -2.09 5.67
N ASP A 87 8.83 -2.64 5.44
CA ASP A 87 9.02 -3.77 4.54
C ASP A 87 8.14 -4.97 4.92
N SER A 88 8.13 -5.32 6.22
CA SER A 88 7.25 -6.36 6.76
C SER A 88 5.76 -6.07 6.53
N ARG A 89 5.31 -4.81 6.68
CA ARG A 89 3.93 -4.43 6.34
C ARG A 89 3.63 -4.67 4.87
N LEU A 90 4.52 -4.24 3.97
CA LEU A 90 4.32 -4.42 2.52
C LEU A 90 4.29 -5.89 2.12
N ASN A 91 5.07 -6.75 2.77
CA ASN A 91 4.98 -8.19 2.58
C ASN A 91 3.60 -8.74 2.96
N ALA A 92 3.03 -8.29 4.09
CA ALA A 92 1.67 -8.66 4.49
C ALA A 92 0.62 -8.13 3.50
N VAL A 93 0.76 -6.88 3.03
CA VAL A 93 -0.13 -6.31 2.00
C VAL A 93 -0.09 -7.14 0.72
N LYS A 94 1.10 -7.44 0.19
CA LYS A 94 1.25 -8.26 -1.03
C LYS A 94 0.65 -9.65 -0.87
N GLU A 95 0.85 -10.28 0.29
CA GLU A 95 0.26 -11.59 0.57
C GLU A 95 -1.27 -11.53 0.61
N ALA A 96 -1.85 -10.50 1.21
CA ALA A 96 -3.30 -10.30 1.19
C ALA A 96 -3.84 -10.11 -0.23
N LEU A 97 -3.15 -9.33 -1.07
CA LEU A 97 -3.55 -9.13 -2.47
C LEU A 97 -3.52 -10.43 -3.28
N ARG A 98 -2.49 -11.26 -3.10
CA ARG A 98 -2.41 -12.58 -3.77
C ARG A 98 -3.60 -13.48 -3.41
N ARG A 99 -4.00 -13.50 -2.14
CA ARG A 99 -5.10 -14.35 -1.65
C ARG A 99 -6.47 -13.89 -2.14
N LEU A 100 -6.64 -12.59 -2.31
CA LEU A 100 -7.91 -12.00 -2.72
C LEU A 100 -8.10 -12.02 -4.25
N HIS A 101 -7.08 -12.43 -5.03
CA HIS A 101 -7.09 -12.39 -6.50
C HIS A 101 -7.56 -11.04 -7.07
N VAL A 102 -7.24 -9.95 -6.36
CA VAL A 102 -7.51 -8.57 -6.79
C VAL A 102 -6.34 -8.04 -7.59
#